data_AF-R6SYC3-F1
#
_entry.id   AF-R6SYC3-F1
#
_cell.length_a   1.000
_cell.length_b   1.000
_cell.length_c   1.000
_cell.angle_alpha   90.00
_cell.angle_beta   90.00
_cell.angle_gamma   90.00
#
_symmetry.space_group_name_H-M   'P 1'
#
loop_
_entity.id
_entity.type
_entity.pdbx_description
1 polymer ?
#
loop_
_entity_poly.entity_id
_entity_poly.type
_entity_poly.pdbx_seq_one_letter_code
_entity_poly.pdbx_strand_id
1 'polypeptide(L)'
;MKKLLSMLLCAILILGTCTTLLACNNDKQDESTTAAGTKNDAQTTTSEATTAGDEQTTTDDKTETTDAATGETTEETTGDNGQPQEGDIIIKTAEDFINLNKRVIAQMAAWQNAETDEDIKKVEFLDGITIYFENDIDMSGYEWIPMDGHFIQNVTFNGKGHTIKNLKIIDPGEDRIPDIERGTDAAYDHGYGIIGNIYGGETTFKDLKFDTAELTANNKHCAILVGGVYPDDDNVGAVVNVENVSMEDITVNGRMPMDGAFTIRTACYIAVLFGNSEAYFKDCNVTTAYLSGFHNLAVFVGYDGTTLMGASNFENCNAFDVTMEFSYCQSSSYTLKKPFCFVSVFYNSTQWTDNIDEVAEAGNTYGNITFKDNISGTTLTPDNFRSWSEDSEDFQAYKNGKGFKDIPENRQ
;
A
#
# COMPACT_ATOMS: atom_id res chain seq x y z
N MET A 1 -3.40 31.72 -26.77
CA MET A 1 -3.63 33.04 -26.10
C MET A 1 -4.42 32.94 -24.79
N LYS A 2 -5.48 32.12 -24.66
CA LYS A 2 -6.20 31.97 -23.37
C LYS A 2 -5.38 31.30 -22.25
N LYS A 3 -4.55 30.29 -22.56
CA LYS A 3 -3.65 29.64 -21.58
C LYS A 3 -2.52 30.56 -21.07
N LEU A 4 -2.03 31.48 -21.90
CA LEU A 4 -0.99 32.44 -21.53
C LEU A 4 -1.50 33.50 -20.53
N LEU A 5 -2.78 33.88 -20.63
CA LEU A 5 -3.41 34.83 -19.71
C LEU A 5 -3.67 34.19 -18.33
N SER A 6 -3.88 32.87 -18.28
CA SER A 6 -4.07 32.10 -17.04
C SER A 6 -2.78 31.96 -16.24
N MET A 7 -1.65 31.68 -16.90
CA MET A 7 -0.34 31.58 -16.22
C MET A 7 0.15 32.93 -15.69
N LEU A 8 -0.12 34.03 -16.40
CA LEU A 8 0.27 35.37 -15.93
C LEU A 8 -0.54 35.81 -14.70
N LEU A 9 -1.80 35.37 -14.57
CA LEU A 9 -2.60 35.58 -13.35
C LEU A 9 -2.09 34.73 -12.17
N CYS A 10 -1.65 33.49 -12.40
CA CYS A 10 -1.06 32.62 -11.37
C CYS A 10 0.25 33.20 -10.81
N ALA A 11 1.12 33.76 -11.66
CA ALA A 11 2.38 34.37 -11.22
C ALA A 11 2.16 35.61 -10.32
N ILE A 12 1.11 36.40 -10.60
CA ILE A 12 0.78 37.60 -9.80
C ILE A 12 0.12 37.20 -8.46
N LEU A 13 -0.63 36.10 -8.40
CA LEU A 13 -1.22 35.60 -7.16
C LEU A 13 -0.16 35.05 -6.19
N ILE A 14 0.84 34.32 -6.70
CA ILE A 14 1.92 33.72 -5.90
C ILE A 14 2.80 34.81 -5.28
N LEU A 15 3.09 35.89 -6.02
CA LEU A 15 3.84 37.04 -5.50
C LEU A 15 3.05 37.82 -4.43
N GLY A 16 1.72 37.83 -4.50
CA GLY A 16 0.86 38.45 -3.47
C GLY A 16 0.87 37.69 -2.13
N THR A 17 0.83 36.36 -2.17
CA THR A 17 0.80 35.50 -0.97
C THR A 17 2.14 35.38 -0.25
N CYS A 18 3.26 35.52 -0.95
CA CYS A 18 4.59 35.50 -0.31
C CYS A 18 4.85 36.74 0.56
N THR A 19 4.18 37.88 0.29
CA THR A 19 4.37 39.11 1.09
C THR A 19 3.55 39.13 2.38
N THR A 20 2.50 38.31 2.50
CA THR A 20 1.67 38.23 3.72
C THR A 20 2.17 37.20 4.74
N LEU A 21 2.97 36.20 4.32
CA LEU A 21 3.55 35.19 5.21
C LEU A 21 4.79 35.67 5.98
N LEU A 22 5.46 36.72 5.51
CA LEU A 22 6.59 37.35 6.21
C LEU A 22 6.16 38.25 7.39
N ALA A 23 4.86 38.45 7.60
CA ALA A 23 4.33 39.32 8.67
C ALA A 23 3.85 38.57 9.93
N CYS A 24 3.92 37.24 9.99
CA CYS A 24 3.33 36.47 11.10
C CYS A 24 4.28 35.59 11.92
N ASN A 25 5.59 35.60 11.66
CA ASN A 25 6.56 34.94 12.55
C ASN A 25 7.42 35.96 13.30
N ASN A 26 6.84 36.53 14.36
CA ASN A 26 7.58 37.05 15.50
C ASN A 26 6.81 36.72 16.78
N ASP A 27 7.56 36.30 17.80
CA ASP A 27 7.17 35.88 19.16
C ASP A 27 6.77 34.39 19.31
N LYS A 28 7.35 33.55 20.19
CA LYS A 28 8.27 33.75 21.32
C LYS A 28 8.90 32.40 21.73
N GLN A 29 10.19 32.41 22.04
CA GLN A 29 10.80 31.48 23.01
C GLN A 29 10.28 31.81 24.42
N ASP A 30 10.14 30.82 25.30
CA ASP A 30 10.83 30.84 26.60
C ASP A 30 10.75 29.50 27.35
N GLU A 31 11.84 29.20 28.07
CA GLU A 31 12.13 28.03 28.87
C GLU A 31 11.46 28.03 30.27
N SER A 32 11.29 26.82 30.81
CA SER A 32 11.44 26.40 32.23
C SER A 32 11.10 27.38 33.38
N THR A 33 10.22 26.96 34.31
CA THR A 33 10.56 26.89 35.76
C THR A 33 9.49 26.16 36.61
N THR A 34 10.00 25.51 37.66
CA THR A 34 9.36 24.77 38.77
C THR A 34 8.50 25.60 39.74
N ALA A 35 7.44 24.99 40.32
CA ALA A 35 7.20 24.78 41.77
C ALA A 35 5.73 24.94 42.25
N ALA A 36 5.27 23.89 42.94
CA ALA A 36 4.38 23.77 44.11
C ALA A 36 3.24 24.80 44.42
N GLY A 37 2.06 24.26 44.77
CA GLY A 37 1.30 24.74 45.94
C GLY A 37 -0.23 24.90 45.84
N THR A 38 -0.95 23.91 46.38
CA THR A 38 -2.10 24.03 47.31
C THR A 38 -3.52 24.43 46.83
N LYS A 39 -4.43 23.43 46.97
CA LYS A 39 -5.85 23.38 47.38
C LYS A 39 -6.72 24.66 47.42
N ASN A 40 -7.97 24.53 46.95
CA ASN A 40 -9.15 24.51 47.83
C ASN A 40 -10.45 24.03 47.15
N ASP A 41 -11.31 23.49 48.00
CA ASP A 41 -12.49 22.64 47.80
C ASP A 41 -13.78 23.34 47.31
N ALA A 42 -14.68 22.53 46.72
CA ALA A 42 -16.10 22.33 47.09
C ALA A 42 -16.76 21.46 45.98
N GLN A 43 -17.11 20.17 46.15
CA GLN A 43 -18.26 19.58 46.88
C GLN A 43 -19.57 20.33 46.60
N THR A 44 -20.74 19.77 46.25
CA THR A 44 -21.37 18.43 46.19
C THR A 44 -22.70 18.67 45.39
N THR A 45 -23.37 17.77 44.66
CA THR A 45 -24.27 16.61 45.00
C THR A 45 -25.02 16.32 43.68
N THR A 46 -25.07 15.11 43.09
CA THR A 46 -26.01 13.96 43.32
C THR A 46 -27.51 14.39 43.26
N SER A 47 -28.46 13.70 42.62
CA SER A 47 -28.64 12.26 42.39
C SER A 47 -29.73 11.98 41.32
N GLU A 48 -29.66 10.78 40.73
CA GLU A 48 -30.74 9.81 40.42
C GLU A 48 -31.88 10.16 39.43
N ALA A 49 -32.58 9.23 38.77
CA ALA A 49 -32.40 7.85 38.26
C ALA A 49 -33.81 7.37 37.82
N THR A 50 -33.87 6.47 36.84
CA THR A 50 -34.99 5.52 36.51
C THR A 50 -36.31 6.13 35.95
N THR A 51 -37.06 5.50 35.03
CA THR A 51 -37.37 4.06 34.82
C THR A 51 -37.90 3.77 33.39
N ALA A 52 -37.85 2.49 33.02
CA ALA A 52 -38.26 1.82 31.78
C ALA A 52 -39.77 1.76 31.46
N GLY A 53 -40.10 1.24 30.26
CA GLY A 53 -41.40 0.61 29.97
C GLY A 53 -41.77 0.54 28.47
N ASP A 54 -41.87 -0.69 27.96
CA ASP A 54 -42.23 -1.13 26.60
C ASP A 54 -43.53 -0.57 25.99
N GLU A 55 -43.64 -0.58 24.66
CA GLU A 55 -44.69 -1.36 23.99
C GLU A 55 -44.47 -1.51 22.47
N GLN A 56 -44.69 -2.74 22.02
CA GLN A 56 -44.68 -3.24 20.66
C GLN A 56 -46.09 -3.13 20.05
N THR A 57 -46.23 -2.79 18.76
CA THR A 57 -47.34 -3.30 17.93
C THR A 57 -47.06 -3.20 16.43
N THR A 58 -47.34 -4.32 15.77
CA THR A 58 -47.39 -4.64 14.33
C THR A 58 -48.58 -3.98 13.61
N THR A 59 -48.55 -3.85 12.27
CA THR A 59 -49.38 -4.61 11.29
C THR A 59 -49.14 -4.12 9.83
N ASP A 60 -49.18 -5.09 8.92
CA ASP A 60 -49.04 -5.11 7.45
C ASP A 60 -50.05 -4.25 6.64
N ASP A 61 -49.74 -3.86 5.39
CA ASP A 61 -49.98 -4.64 4.14
C ASP A 61 -50.03 -3.75 2.87
N LYS A 62 -49.55 -4.32 1.74
CA LYS A 62 -49.70 -4.08 0.27
C LYS A 62 -50.37 -2.78 -0.27
N THR A 63 -50.05 -2.24 -1.46
CA THR A 63 -49.95 -2.87 -2.80
C THR A 63 -49.42 -1.86 -3.84
N GLU A 64 -48.88 -2.40 -4.93
CA GLU A 64 -48.41 -1.83 -6.20
C GLU A 64 -49.15 -0.62 -6.82
N THR A 65 -48.40 0.22 -7.55
CA THR A 65 -48.80 0.68 -8.89
C THR A 65 -47.59 1.06 -9.75
N THR A 66 -47.82 0.94 -11.05
CA THR A 66 -46.93 0.72 -12.19
C THR A 66 -46.41 1.97 -12.91
N ASP A 67 -45.34 1.73 -13.69
CA ASP A 67 -44.89 2.35 -14.95
C ASP A 67 -44.47 3.84 -15.02
N ALA A 68 -43.19 4.03 -15.34
CA ALA A 68 -42.80 4.77 -16.54
C ALA A 68 -41.35 4.41 -16.94
N ALA A 69 -41.22 3.69 -18.05
CA ALA A 69 -39.96 3.49 -18.74
C ALA A 69 -39.50 4.79 -19.41
N THR A 70 -38.32 5.27 -19.06
CA THR A 70 -37.52 6.19 -19.87
C THR A 70 -36.28 5.43 -20.31
N GLY A 71 -36.22 5.15 -21.61
CA GLY A 71 -35.09 4.48 -22.23
C GLY A 71 -33.84 5.36 -22.13
N GLU A 72 -32.90 4.92 -21.32
CA GLU A 72 -31.49 5.18 -21.56
C GLU A 72 -30.95 3.95 -22.29
N THR A 73 -30.51 4.17 -23.52
CA THR A 73 -29.61 3.27 -24.23
C THR A 73 -28.36 3.11 -23.37
N THR A 74 -28.34 2.04 -22.59
CA THR A 74 -27.11 1.46 -22.05
C THR A 74 -26.28 1.09 -23.27
N GLU A 75 -25.14 1.74 -23.45
CA GLU A 75 -24.06 1.13 -24.21
C GLU A 75 -23.79 -0.21 -23.53
N GLU A 76 -24.06 -1.31 -24.24
CA GLU A 76 -23.54 -2.61 -23.87
C GLU A 76 -22.02 -2.45 -23.82
N THR A 77 -21.48 -2.35 -22.60
CA THR A 77 -20.12 -2.79 -22.36
C THR A 77 -20.07 -4.23 -22.81
N THR A 78 -19.44 -4.48 -23.95
CA THR A 78 -19.10 -5.83 -24.39
C THR A 78 -18.37 -6.49 -23.25
N GLY A 79 -19.05 -7.39 -22.54
CA GLY A 79 -18.46 -8.11 -21.42
C GLY A 79 -17.17 -8.77 -21.88
N ASP A 80 -16.09 -8.51 -21.14
CA ASP A 80 -14.83 -9.21 -21.28
C ASP A 80 -15.10 -10.72 -21.22
N ASN A 81 -15.06 -11.38 -22.37
CA ASN A 81 -15.25 -12.82 -22.50
C ASN A 81 -13.95 -13.59 -22.19
N GLY A 82 -12.93 -12.91 -21.65
CA GLY A 82 -11.61 -13.44 -21.35
C GLY A 82 -10.80 -13.82 -22.59
N GLN A 83 -11.20 -13.34 -23.77
CA GLN A 83 -10.47 -13.55 -25.02
C GLN A 83 -9.78 -12.26 -25.47
N PRO A 84 -8.54 -12.36 -25.99
CA PRO A 84 -7.85 -11.18 -26.49
C PRO A 84 -8.57 -10.50 -27.65
N GLN A 85 -8.55 -9.17 -27.63
CA GLN A 85 -9.05 -8.29 -28.68
C GLN A 85 -7.90 -7.67 -29.48
N GLU A 86 -8.24 -6.98 -30.57
CA GLU A 86 -7.25 -6.22 -31.34
C GLU A 86 -6.68 -5.08 -30.48
N GLY A 87 -5.36 -5.07 -30.27
CA GLY A 87 -4.68 -4.09 -29.41
C GLY A 87 -4.19 -4.67 -28.07
N ASP A 88 -4.71 -5.84 -27.66
CA ASP A 88 -4.26 -6.53 -26.46
C ASP A 88 -2.86 -7.15 -26.64
N ILE A 89 -2.19 -7.36 -25.50
CA ILE A 89 -0.82 -7.89 -25.46
C ILE A 89 -0.87 -9.36 -25.03
N ILE A 90 -0.20 -10.22 -25.79
CA ILE A 90 -0.15 -11.66 -25.51
C ILE A 90 1.23 -12.06 -25.03
N ILE A 91 1.29 -12.69 -23.87
CA ILE A 91 2.51 -13.22 -23.25
C ILE A 91 2.46 -14.74 -23.32
N LYS A 92 3.37 -15.36 -24.08
CA LYS A 92 3.49 -16.82 -24.21
C LYS A 92 4.79 -17.35 -23.62
N THR A 93 5.77 -16.48 -23.44
CA THR A 93 7.12 -16.80 -23.00
C THR A 93 7.66 -15.72 -22.05
N ALA A 94 8.71 -16.06 -21.29
CA ALA A 94 9.42 -15.08 -20.47
C ALA A 94 10.02 -13.94 -21.30
N GLU A 95 10.46 -14.24 -22.52
CA GLU A 95 10.98 -13.20 -23.44
C GLU A 95 9.89 -12.21 -23.86
N ASP A 96 8.65 -12.66 -24.09
CA ASP A 96 7.52 -11.76 -24.35
C ASP A 96 7.29 -10.81 -23.16
N PHE A 97 7.29 -11.36 -21.94
CA PHE A 97 7.08 -10.57 -20.73
C PHE A 97 8.20 -9.55 -20.50
N ILE A 98 9.44 -9.96 -20.73
CA ILE A 98 10.61 -9.06 -20.66
C ILE A 98 10.55 -8.00 -21.76
N ASN A 99 10.09 -8.34 -22.96
CA ASN A 99 9.99 -7.38 -24.06
C ASN A 99 8.89 -6.35 -23.84
N LEU A 100 7.78 -6.72 -23.18
CA LEU A 100 6.80 -5.76 -22.68
C LEU A 100 7.46 -4.74 -21.74
N ASN A 101 8.21 -5.21 -20.76
CA ASN A 101 8.89 -4.33 -19.82
C ASN A 101 9.93 -3.41 -20.51
N LYS A 102 10.72 -3.97 -21.44
CA LYS A 102 11.65 -3.17 -22.25
C LYS A 102 10.93 -2.09 -23.07
N ARG A 103 9.72 -2.36 -23.57
CA ARG A 103 8.89 -1.36 -24.25
C ARG A 103 8.54 -0.23 -23.29
N VAL A 104 8.05 -0.53 -22.08
CA VAL A 104 7.74 0.48 -21.04
C VAL A 104 8.98 1.33 -20.71
N ILE A 105 10.13 0.68 -20.46
CA ILE A 105 11.40 1.38 -20.18
C ILE A 105 11.81 2.29 -21.35
N ALA A 106 11.62 1.84 -22.59
CA ALA A 106 11.92 2.66 -23.77
C ALA A 106 10.99 3.88 -23.89
N GLN A 107 9.72 3.76 -23.51
CA GLN A 107 8.78 4.90 -23.48
C GLN A 107 9.16 5.91 -22.41
N MET A 108 9.54 5.44 -21.21
CA MET A 108 10.10 6.29 -20.16
C MET A 108 11.34 7.06 -20.64
N ALA A 109 12.30 6.36 -21.28
CA ALA A 109 13.49 7.00 -21.82
C ALA A 109 13.16 8.00 -22.94
N ALA A 110 12.18 7.69 -23.80
CA ALA A 110 11.74 8.61 -24.86
C ALA A 110 11.10 9.87 -24.27
N TRP A 111 10.28 9.73 -23.24
CA TRP A 111 9.65 10.84 -22.53
C TRP A 111 10.68 11.76 -21.86
N GLN A 112 11.66 11.18 -21.16
CA GLN A 112 12.72 11.95 -20.50
C GLN A 112 13.61 12.74 -21.48
N ASN A 113 13.80 12.22 -22.69
CA ASN A 113 14.58 12.87 -23.74
C ASN A 113 13.73 13.76 -24.66
N ALA A 114 12.44 13.93 -24.39
CA ALA A 114 11.57 14.76 -25.21
C ALA A 114 11.90 16.25 -24.98
N GLU A 115 12.34 16.93 -26.03
CA GLU A 115 12.65 18.38 -25.99
C GLU A 115 11.49 19.24 -26.50
N THR A 116 10.48 18.62 -27.14
CA THR A 116 9.36 19.30 -27.79
C THR A 116 8.02 18.62 -27.49
N ASP A 117 6.92 19.37 -27.60
CA ASP A 117 5.56 18.83 -27.51
C ASP A 117 5.31 17.72 -28.55
N GLU A 118 5.95 17.81 -29.72
CA GLU A 118 5.88 16.78 -30.75
C GLU A 118 6.60 15.49 -30.37
N ASP A 119 7.65 15.55 -29.54
CA ASP A 119 8.33 14.36 -29.04
C ASP A 119 7.52 13.67 -27.94
N ILE A 120 6.90 14.46 -27.04
CA ILE A 120 5.98 13.93 -26.03
C ILE A 120 4.81 13.19 -26.68
N LYS A 121 4.23 13.72 -27.77
CA LYS A 121 3.13 13.06 -28.51
C LYS A 121 3.50 11.72 -29.15
N LYS A 122 4.79 11.39 -29.27
CA LYS A 122 5.25 10.09 -29.79
C LYS A 122 5.45 9.04 -28.70
N VAL A 123 5.49 9.46 -27.44
CA VAL A 123 5.55 8.56 -26.29
C VAL A 123 4.22 7.80 -26.24
N GLU A 124 4.33 6.49 -26.19
CA GLU A 124 3.19 5.59 -26.11
C GLU A 124 2.92 5.22 -24.65
N PHE A 125 1.68 5.43 -24.23
CA PHE A 125 1.17 4.95 -22.95
C PHE A 125 0.37 3.67 -23.21
N LEU A 126 0.61 2.64 -22.41
CA LEU A 126 -0.25 1.47 -22.40
C LEU A 126 -1.47 1.82 -21.57
N ASP A 127 -2.50 2.31 -22.23
CA ASP A 127 -3.76 2.76 -21.60
C ASP A 127 -4.94 1.91 -22.08
N GLY A 128 -5.72 1.36 -21.14
CA GLY A 128 -6.92 0.59 -21.44
C GLY A 128 -6.67 -0.78 -22.09
N ILE A 129 -5.46 -1.33 -21.94
CA ILE A 129 -5.03 -2.58 -22.57
C ILE A 129 -5.15 -3.76 -21.61
N THR A 130 -5.53 -4.93 -22.13
CA THR A 130 -5.38 -6.18 -21.39
C THR A 130 -4.13 -6.94 -21.84
N ILE A 131 -3.35 -7.39 -20.86
CA ILE A 131 -2.19 -8.26 -21.02
C ILE A 131 -2.63 -9.68 -20.66
N TYR A 132 -2.64 -10.58 -21.63
CA TYR A 132 -3.02 -11.98 -21.46
C TYR A 132 -1.81 -12.87 -21.36
N PHE A 133 -1.75 -13.69 -20.32
CA PHE A 133 -0.84 -14.83 -20.24
C PHE A 133 -1.54 -16.04 -20.86
N GLU A 134 -0.94 -16.65 -21.88
CA GLU A 134 -1.47 -17.87 -22.52
C GLU A 134 -0.73 -19.15 -22.12
N ASN A 135 0.36 -19.01 -21.38
CA ASN A 135 1.17 -20.10 -20.86
C ASN A 135 1.71 -19.74 -19.48
N ASP A 136 2.16 -20.76 -18.74
CA ASP A 136 3.05 -20.53 -17.61
C ASP A 136 4.37 -19.91 -18.07
N ILE A 137 4.89 -18.97 -17.30
CA ILE A 137 6.07 -18.17 -17.62
C ILE A 137 7.18 -18.49 -16.62
N ASP A 138 8.22 -19.20 -17.05
CA ASP A 138 9.41 -19.43 -16.24
C ASP A 138 10.43 -18.30 -16.44
N MET A 139 10.61 -17.47 -15.42
CA MET A 139 11.53 -16.32 -15.42
C MET A 139 12.97 -16.71 -15.07
N SER A 140 13.28 -18.02 -14.94
CA SER A 140 14.64 -18.49 -14.69
C SER A 140 15.66 -17.91 -15.68
N GLY A 141 16.67 -17.23 -15.15
CA GLY A 141 17.73 -16.60 -15.95
C GLY A 141 17.41 -15.18 -16.42
N TYR A 142 16.22 -14.65 -16.12
CA TYR A 142 15.88 -13.26 -16.31
C TYR A 142 15.87 -12.50 -14.98
N GLU A 143 16.28 -11.24 -15.04
CA GLU A 143 16.12 -10.28 -13.96
C GLU A 143 15.04 -9.29 -14.36
N TRP A 144 14.11 -9.02 -13.45
CA TRP A 144 13.03 -8.07 -13.64
C TRP A 144 13.39 -6.73 -13.02
N ILE A 145 13.24 -5.67 -13.80
CA ILE A 145 13.30 -4.28 -13.34
C ILE A 145 11.85 -3.79 -13.25
N PRO A 146 11.40 -3.14 -12.17
CA PRO A 146 10.03 -2.66 -12.06
C PRO A 146 9.59 -1.81 -13.26
N MET A 147 8.38 -2.07 -13.77
CA MET A 147 7.76 -1.19 -14.77
C MET A 147 7.37 0.14 -14.11
N ASP A 148 7.54 1.24 -14.83
CA ASP A 148 7.05 2.54 -14.39
C ASP A 148 5.55 2.64 -14.69
N GLY A 149 4.73 2.72 -13.64
CA GLY A 149 3.27 2.77 -13.77
C GLY A 149 2.73 4.07 -14.35
N HIS A 150 3.56 5.10 -14.51
CA HIS A 150 3.16 6.28 -15.28
C HIS A 150 2.85 5.92 -16.75
N PHE A 151 3.48 4.86 -17.29
CA PHE A 151 3.33 4.43 -18.69
C PHE A 151 2.40 3.21 -18.87
N ILE A 152 1.81 2.71 -17.78
CA ILE A 152 0.81 1.63 -17.78
C ILE A 152 -0.38 2.06 -16.93
N GLN A 153 -1.45 2.52 -17.56
CA GLN A 153 -2.66 3.02 -16.90
C GLN A 153 -3.89 2.24 -17.36
N ASN A 154 -4.89 2.03 -16.50
CA ASN A 154 -6.13 1.32 -16.88
C ASN A 154 -5.83 -0.08 -17.48
N VAL A 155 -4.81 -0.75 -16.97
CA VAL A 155 -4.30 -2.02 -17.51
C VAL A 155 -4.84 -3.20 -16.72
N THR A 156 -5.17 -4.28 -17.43
CA THR A 156 -5.50 -5.58 -16.82
C THR A 156 -4.43 -6.62 -17.12
N PHE A 157 -3.79 -7.20 -16.11
CA PHE A 157 -2.99 -8.40 -16.19
C PHE A 157 -3.87 -9.62 -15.96
N ASN A 158 -4.27 -10.30 -17.04
CA ASN A 158 -5.11 -11.49 -16.99
C ASN A 158 -4.25 -12.75 -17.17
N GLY A 159 -4.04 -13.47 -16.08
CA GLY A 159 -3.25 -14.69 -16.06
C GLY A 159 -3.96 -15.90 -16.67
N LYS A 160 -5.29 -15.88 -16.85
CA LYS A 160 -6.10 -17.02 -17.34
C LYS A 160 -5.82 -18.34 -16.60
N GLY A 161 -5.42 -18.27 -15.33
CA GLY A 161 -5.06 -19.39 -14.47
C GLY A 161 -3.60 -19.84 -14.58
N HIS A 162 -2.76 -19.16 -15.38
CA HIS A 162 -1.35 -19.47 -15.58
C HIS A 162 -0.45 -18.97 -14.45
N THR A 163 0.76 -19.53 -14.41
CA THR A 163 1.74 -19.30 -13.35
C THR A 163 2.97 -18.57 -13.86
N ILE A 164 3.42 -17.53 -13.17
CA ILE A 164 4.75 -16.94 -13.30
C ILE A 164 5.67 -17.60 -12.27
N LYS A 165 6.76 -18.20 -12.73
CA LYS A 165 7.71 -18.94 -11.89
C LYS A 165 9.06 -18.28 -11.80
N ASN A 166 9.75 -18.45 -10.69
CA ASN A 166 11.14 -18.03 -10.48
C ASN A 166 11.37 -16.54 -10.79
N LEU A 167 10.39 -15.69 -10.46
CA LEU A 167 10.49 -14.25 -10.72
C LEU A 167 11.54 -13.63 -9.79
N LYS A 168 12.54 -12.96 -10.37
CA LYS A 168 13.54 -12.22 -9.62
C LYS A 168 13.45 -10.73 -9.93
N ILE A 169 12.95 -9.95 -8.98
CA ILE A 169 12.89 -8.49 -9.06
C ILE A 169 14.16 -7.94 -8.44
N ILE A 170 14.93 -7.20 -9.25
CA ILE A 170 16.19 -6.62 -8.83
C ILE A 170 16.08 -5.11 -8.63
N ASP A 171 16.85 -4.61 -7.68
CA ASP A 171 17.24 -3.21 -7.64
C ASP A 171 18.26 -2.96 -8.75
N PRO A 172 17.92 -2.17 -9.79
CA PRO A 172 18.83 -1.92 -10.89
C PRO A 172 20.04 -1.06 -10.45
N GLY A 173 20.03 -0.50 -9.23
CA GLY A 173 21.04 0.41 -8.70
C GLY A 173 20.89 1.83 -9.25
N GLU A 174 21.57 2.80 -8.63
CA GLU A 174 21.51 4.23 -9.01
C GLU A 174 21.90 4.48 -10.48
N ASP A 175 22.71 3.60 -11.10
CA ASP A 175 23.26 3.80 -12.45
C ASP A 175 22.33 3.34 -13.60
N ARG A 176 21.20 2.70 -13.32
CA ARG A 176 20.31 2.10 -14.34
C ARG A 176 18.91 2.70 -14.41
N ILE A 177 18.56 3.59 -13.49
CA ILE A 177 17.37 4.44 -13.59
C ILE A 177 17.90 5.84 -13.94
N PRO A 178 17.55 6.43 -15.09
CA PRO A 178 18.00 7.77 -15.46
C PRO A 178 17.71 8.73 -14.31
N ASP A 179 18.74 9.46 -13.86
CA ASP A 179 18.68 10.43 -12.77
C ASP A 179 17.43 11.30 -12.90
N ILE A 180 16.40 11.00 -12.09
CA ILE A 180 15.35 11.96 -11.78
C ILE A 180 16.05 13.02 -10.94
N GLU A 181 16.04 14.29 -11.40
CA GLU A 181 16.64 15.40 -10.65
C GLU A 181 16.18 15.32 -9.20
N ARG A 182 17.14 14.96 -8.32
CA ARG A 182 16.94 14.68 -6.90
C ARG A 182 16.53 15.96 -6.17
N GLY A 183 15.24 16.29 -6.23
CA GLY A 183 14.58 17.03 -5.17
C GLY A 183 14.67 16.20 -3.88
N THR A 184 14.70 16.86 -2.74
CA THR A 184 14.91 16.25 -1.40
C THR A 184 13.84 15.23 -0.98
N ASP A 185 12.87 14.92 -1.83
CA ASP A 185 11.80 13.92 -1.66
C ASP A 185 11.95 12.67 -2.57
N ALA A 186 12.97 12.58 -3.44
CA ALA A 186 13.13 11.48 -4.41
C ALA A 186 13.40 10.08 -3.79
N ALA A 187 13.62 9.99 -2.47
CA ALA A 187 13.71 8.71 -1.76
C ALA A 187 12.33 8.06 -1.50
N TYR A 188 11.24 8.83 -1.63
CA TYR A 188 9.86 8.38 -1.40
C TYR A 188 9.18 7.75 -2.63
N ASP A 189 9.71 7.98 -3.83
CA ASP A 189 9.00 7.77 -5.10
C ASP A 189 9.36 6.48 -5.84
N HIS A 190 9.89 5.46 -5.17
CA HIS A 190 10.21 4.21 -5.88
C HIS A 190 9.83 3.02 -5.00
N GLY A 191 8.58 2.62 -5.06
CA GLY A 191 8.19 1.26 -4.75
C GLY A 191 8.70 0.31 -5.83
N TYR A 192 9.09 -0.91 -5.45
CA TYR A 192 9.51 -1.97 -6.36
C TYR A 192 8.50 -3.13 -6.33
N GLY A 193 8.24 -3.65 -7.53
CA GLY A 193 7.40 -4.81 -7.81
C GLY A 193 7.46 -5.16 -9.29
N ILE A 194 6.50 -5.94 -9.79
CA ILE A 194 6.24 -6.03 -11.24
C ILE A 194 6.03 -4.64 -11.79
N ILE A 195 5.20 -3.85 -11.09
CA ILE A 195 5.05 -2.42 -11.26
C ILE A 195 5.72 -1.73 -10.08
N GLY A 196 6.49 -0.68 -10.37
CA GLY A 196 7.13 0.13 -9.34
C GLY A 196 6.10 0.91 -8.55
N ASN A 197 5.57 1.99 -9.15
CA ASN A 197 4.45 2.75 -8.60
C ASN A 197 3.33 2.86 -9.63
N ILE A 198 2.10 3.01 -9.14
CA ILE A 198 0.92 3.38 -9.93
C ILE A 198 0.46 4.77 -9.49
N TYR A 199 0.10 5.62 -10.46
CA TYR A 199 -0.38 6.98 -10.27
C TYR A 199 -1.72 7.18 -11.00
N GLY A 200 -2.80 7.34 -10.23
CA GLY A 200 -4.17 7.39 -10.76
C GLY A 200 -4.59 6.14 -11.55
N GLY A 201 -5.78 6.20 -12.15
CA GLY A 201 -6.32 5.13 -13.00
C GLY A 201 -6.65 3.83 -12.25
N GLU A 202 -7.04 2.81 -13.02
CA GLU A 202 -7.34 1.47 -12.49
C GLU A 202 -6.29 0.45 -12.96
N THR A 203 -5.85 -0.46 -12.11
CA THR A 203 -5.00 -1.59 -12.52
C THR A 203 -5.54 -2.87 -11.93
N THR A 204 -5.79 -3.86 -12.79
CA THR A 204 -6.34 -5.15 -12.37
C THR A 204 -5.31 -6.26 -12.57
N PHE A 205 -5.10 -7.09 -11.55
CA PHE A 205 -4.44 -8.38 -11.67
C PHE A 205 -5.47 -9.47 -11.43
N LYS A 206 -5.65 -10.39 -12.38
CA LYS A 206 -6.62 -11.48 -12.21
C LYS A 206 -6.14 -12.82 -12.73
N ASP A 207 -6.62 -13.88 -12.09
CA ASP A 207 -6.41 -15.28 -12.50
C ASP A 207 -4.92 -15.63 -12.69
N LEU A 208 -4.05 -15.21 -11.77
CA LEU A 208 -2.60 -15.34 -11.91
C LEU A 208 -1.98 -16.04 -10.70
N LYS A 209 -0.92 -16.81 -10.92
CA LYS A 209 -0.19 -17.47 -9.84
C LYS A 209 1.29 -17.11 -9.85
N PHE A 210 1.88 -16.95 -8.68
CA PHE A 210 3.32 -16.82 -8.50
C PHE A 210 3.85 -18.04 -7.77
N ASP A 211 4.78 -18.76 -8.39
CA ASP A 211 5.43 -19.95 -7.85
C ASP A 211 6.94 -19.66 -7.76
N THR A 212 7.40 -19.34 -6.56
CA THR A 212 8.71 -18.76 -6.29
C THR A 212 8.89 -17.37 -6.90
N ALA A 213 8.94 -16.34 -6.04
CA ALA A 213 9.32 -15.00 -6.43
C ALA A 213 10.20 -14.35 -5.36
N GLU A 214 11.28 -13.70 -5.79
CA GLU A 214 12.19 -12.98 -4.92
C GLU A 214 12.31 -11.50 -5.30
N LEU A 215 12.31 -10.64 -4.29
CA LEU A 215 12.63 -9.22 -4.42
C LEU A 215 13.60 -8.83 -3.31
N THR A 216 14.71 -8.20 -3.66
CA THR A 216 15.59 -7.54 -2.69
C THR A 216 15.87 -6.12 -3.16
N ALA A 217 15.59 -5.14 -2.30
CA ALA A 217 15.86 -3.74 -2.61
C ALA A 217 16.32 -2.96 -1.39
N ASN A 218 17.15 -1.93 -1.60
CA ASN A 218 17.63 -1.07 -0.52
C ASN A 218 16.91 0.28 -0.54
N ASN A 219 16.41 0.75 0.60
CA ASN A 219 15.73 2.05 0.71
C ASN A 219 14.50 2.20 -0.22
N LYS A 220 13.75 1.12 -0.47
CA LYS A 220 12.56 1.11 -1.33
C LYS A 220 11.39 0.41 -0.66
N HIS A 221 10.17 0.80 -0.99
CA HIS A 221 8.99 0.00 -0.63
C HIS A 221 8.96 -1.23 -1.54
N CYS A 222 8.66 -2.40 -0.99
CA CYS A 222 8.89 -3.67 -1.70
C CYS A 222 7.66 -4.57 -1.66
N ALA A 223 7.14 -4.95 -2.83
CA ALA A 223 6.19 -6.05 -2.95
C ALA A 223 6.30 -6.73 -4.31
N ILE A 224 5.73 -7.93 -4.48
CA ILE A 224 5.83 -8.66 -5.76
C ILE A 224 4.99 -7.99 -6.85
N LEU A 225 3.74 -7.56 -6.58
CA LEU A 225 2.93 -6.91 -7.61
C LEU A 225 3.28 -5.44 -7.77
N VAL A 226 3.03 -4.64 -6.73
CA VAL A 226 3.10 -3.19 -6.82
C VAL A 226 3.87 -2.62 -5.64
N GLY A 227 4.92 -1.86 -5.92
CA GLY A 227 5.67 -1.20 -4.88
C GLY A 227 4.87 -0.10 -4.19
N GLY A 228 4.25 0.82 -4.94
CA GLY A 228 3.43 1.89 -4.37
C GLY A 228 2.24 2.30 -5.21
N VAL A 229 1.18 2.75 -4.54
CA VAL A 229 -0.08 3.17 -5.17
C VAL A 229 -0.43 4.56 -4.65
N TYR A 230 -0.48 5.53 -5.55
CA TYR A 230 -0.57 6.94 -5.25
C TYR A 230 -1.63 7.63 -6.11
N PRO A 231 -2.17 8.78 -5.64
CA PRO A 231 -2.93 9.65 -6.53
C PRO A 231 -2.05 10.19 -7.66
N ASP A 232 -2.69 10.57 -8.76
CA ASP A 232 -2.06 11.33 -9.83
C ASP A 232 -1.87 12.83 -9.47
N ASP A 233 -1.32 13.59 -10.40
CA ASP A 233 -1.05 15.04 -10.24
C ASP A 233 -2.33 15.87 -10.05
N ASP A 234 -3.49 15.35 -10.48
CA ASP A 234 -4.80 15.96 -10.29
C ASP A 234 -5.47 15.51 -8.98
N ASN A 235 -4.73 14.78 -8.13
CA ASN A 235 -5.16 14.21 -6.86
C ASN A 235 -6.33 13.21 -7.01
N VAL A 236 -6.37 12.50 -8.15
CA VAL A 236 -7.27 11.37 -8.38
C VAL A 236 -6.58 10.10 -7.91
N GLY A 237 -7.19 9.40 -6.96
CA GLY A 237 -6.65 8.16 -6.40
C GLY A 237 -6.54 7.05 -7.43
N ALA A 238 -5.51 6.22 -7.33
CA ALA A 238 -5.40 4.98 -8.10
C ALA A 238 -6.25 3.88 -7.47
N VAL A 239 -6.75 2.96 -8.30
CA VAL A 239 -7.48 1.77 -7.86
C VAL A 239 -6.71 0.53 -8.30
N VAL A 240 -6.40 -0.36 -7.37
CA VAL A 240 -5.80 -1.66 -7.67
C VAL A 240 -6.75 -2.80 -7.33
N ASN A 241 -7.18 -3.55 -8.33
CA ASN A 241 -8.00 -4.74 -8.16
C ASN A 241 -7.13 -6.00 -8.28
N VAL A 242 -7.25 -6.92 -7.32
CA VAL A 242 -6.54 -8.19 -7.33
C VAL A 242 -7.55 -9.31 -7.10
N GLU A 243 -7.81 -10.11 -8.13
CA GLU A 243 -8.84 -11.15 -8.11
C GLU A 243 -8.25 -12.53 -8.44
N ASN A 244 -8.45 -13.53 -7.59
CA ASN A 244 -7.97 -14.89 -7.82
C ASN A 244 -6.45 -14.94 -8.14
N VAL A 245 -5.66 -14.20 -7.37
CA VAL A 245 -4.20 -14.19 -7.47
C VAL A 245 -3.59 -14.93 -6.29
N SER A 246 -2.78 -15.95 -6.57
CA SER A 246 -2.13 -16.75 -5.52
C SER A 246 -0.61 -16.66 -5.58
N MET A 247 0.04 -16.79 -4.42
CA MET A 247 1.48 -16.67 -4.28
C MET A 247 2.02 -17.77 -3.36
N GLU A 248 3.03 -18.48 -3.84
CA GLU A 248 3.72 -19.56 -3.12
C GLU A 248 5.23 -19.32 -3.18
N ASP A 249 5.93 -19.63 -2.08
CA ASP A 249 7.38 -19.51 -1.94
C ASP A 249 7.92 -18.10 -2.24
N ILE A 250 7.34 -17.09 -1.56
CA ILE A 250 7.68 -15.69 -1.79
C ILE A 250 8.78 -15.22 -0.83
N THR A 251 9.76 -14.49 -1.34
CA THR A 251 10.76 -13.80 -0.52
C THR A 251 10.81 -12.32 -0.88
N VAL A 252 10.48 -11.44 0.06
CA VAL A 252 10.62 -9.98 -0.13
C VAL A 252 11.50 -9.40 0.96
N ASN A 253 12.65 -8.86 0.57
CA ASN A 253 13.69 -8.36 1.46
C ASN A 253 13.92 -6.87 1.22
N GLY A 254 13.19 -6.04 1.98
CA GLY A 254 13.39 -4.60 2.07
C GLY A 254 14.54 -4.26 3.04
N ARG A 255 15.66 -3.78 2.52
CA ARG A 255 16.87 -3.51 3.31
C ARG A 255 17.06 -2.04 3.60
N MET A 256 17.32 -1.72 4.86
CA MET A 256 17.82 -0.40 5.26
C MET A 256 19.32 -0.47 5.59
N PRO A 257 20.17 0.39 5.01
CA PRO A 257 21.47 0.69 5.59
C PRO A 257 21.26 1.40 6.94
N MET A 258 22.10 1.10 7.93
CA MET A 258 21.92 1.47 9.35
C MET A 258 21.84 2.98 9.66
N ASP A 259 22.08 3.87 8.69
CA ASP A 259 22.06 5.33 8.85
C ASP A 259 20.88 6.00 8.11
N GLY A 260 19.93 5.22 7.57
CA GLY A 260 18.79 5.73 6.80
C GLY A 260 17.66 6.29 7.68
N ALA A 261 17.15 7.47 7.34
CA ALA A 261 16.04 8.14 8.05
C ALA A 261 14.63 7.65 7.64
N PHE A 262 14.51 6.64 6.80
CA PHE A 262 13.29 6.38 6.03
C PHE A 262 12.50 5.16 6.54
N THR A 263 11.28 4.95 6.03
CA THR A 263 10.50 3.73 6.27
C THR A 263 10.46 2.86 5.03
N ILE A 264 10.79 1.57 5.16
CA ILE A 264 10.57 0.57 4.12
C ILE A 264 9.39 -0.28 4.52
N ARG A 265 8.31 -0.20 3.74
CA ARG A 265 7.11 -1.02 3.83
C ARG A 265 7.28 -2.23 2.91
N THR A 266 6.86 -3.39 3.38
CA THR A 266 7.10 -4.66 2.66
C THR A 266 5.87 -5.54 2.66
N ALA A 267 5.51 -6.10 1.51
CA ALA A 267 4.40 -7.03 1.39
C ALA A 267 4.58 -8.04 0.26
N CYS A 268 3.64 -8.98 0.12
CA CYS A 268 3.58 -9.83 -1.06
C CYS A 268 2.90 -9.10 -2.22
N TYR A 269 1.78 -8.41 -1.98
CA TYR A 269 1.01 -7.78 -3.06
C TYR A 269 1.36 -6.30 -3.26
N ILE A 270 1.05 -5.44 -2.28
CA ILE A 270 1.22 -3.99 -2.38
C ILE A 270 2.04 -3.50 -1.21
N ALA A 271 3.17 -2.84 -1.46
CA ALA A 271 4.01 -2.41 -0.35
C ALA A 271 3.43 -1.16 0.35
N VAL A 272 2.85 -0.23 -0.43
CA VAL A 272 2.27 0.99 0.12
C VAL A 272 1.06 1.48 -0.70
N LEU A 273 0.02 1.94 0.00
CA LEU A 273 -1.18 2.57 -0.54
C LEU A 273 -1.33 3.95 0.10
N PHE A 274 -1.50 5.03 -0.68
CA PHE A 274 -1.48 6.41 -0.16
C PHE A 274 -2.59 7.30 -0.71
N GLY A 275 -2.88 8.37 0.05
CA GLY A 275 -3.77 9.45 -0.37
C GLY A 275 -5.24 9.03 -0.35
N ASN A 276 -5.89 9.14 -1.51
CA ASN A 276 -7.25 8.68 -1.80
C ASN A 276 -7.27 7.47 -2.75
N SER A 277 -6.18 6.70 -2.78
CA SER A 277 -6.11 5.46 -3.56
C SER A 277 -6.76 4.29 -2.84
N GLU A 278 -7.13 3.25 -3.57
CA GLU A 278 -7.86 2.07 -3.06
C GLU A 278 -7.26 0.77 -3.60
N ALA A 279 -7.40 -0.31 -2.83
CA ALA A 279 -6.99 -1.65 -3.18
C ALA A 279 -8.04 -2.68 -2.77
N TYR A 280 -8.46 -3.50 -3.71
CA TYR A 280 -9.49 -4.53 -3.54
C TYR A 280 -8.90 -5.91 -3.80
N PHE A 281 -8.98 -6.78 -2.80
CA PHE A 281 -8.48 -8.15 -2.88
C PHE A 281 -9.64 -9.12 -2.77
N LYS A 282 -9.73 -10.03 -3.74
CA LYS A 282 -10.74 -11.08 -3.77
C LYS A 282 -10.11 -12.42 -4.14
N ASP A 283 -10.43 -13.48 -3.41
CA ASP A 283 -9.94 -14.85 -3.66
C ASP A 283 -8.40 -14.94 -3.72
N CYS A 284 -7.70 -14.08 -2.97
CA CYS A 284 -6.24 -13.99 -3.00
C CYS A 284 -5.59 -14.85 -1.91
N ASN A 285 -4.50 -15.54 -2.23
CA ASN A 285 -3.93 -16.55 -1.34
C ASN A 285 -2.41 -16.47 -1.28
N VAL A 286 -1.84 -16.52 -0.08
CA VAL A 286 -0.39 -16.72 0.15
C VAL A 286 -0.20 -17.98 0.98
N THR A 287 0.59 -18.93 0.49
CA THR A 287 0.82 -20.22 1.17
C THR A 287 2.18 -20.36 1.83
N THR A 288 3.20 -19.62 1.38
CA THR A 288 4.50 -19.56 2.05
C THR A 288 5.17 -18.25 1.66
N ALA A 289 5.59 -17.48 2.66
CA ALA A 289 6.34 -16.27 2.41
C ALA A 289 7.35 -15.95 3.52
N TYR A 290 8.46 -15.35 3.13
CA TYR A 290 9.41 -14.70 4.00
C TYR A 290 9.48 -13.21 3.64
N LEU A 291 9.09 -12.35 4.58
CA LEU A 291 9.14 -10.90 4.42
C LEU A 291 10.17 -10.36 5.41
N SER A 292 11.07 -9.49 4.97
CA SER A 292 11.95 -8.76 5.89
C SER A 292 11.99 -7.28 5.57
N GLY A 293 12.02 -6.45 6.61
CA GLY A 293 11.87 -5.00 6.45
C GLY A 293 12.13 -4.22 7.72
N PHE A 294 12.10 -2.90 7.58
CA PHE A 294 12.30 -1.98 8.70
C PHE A 294 10.98 -1.61 9.41
N HIS A 295 9.89 -1.40 8.66
CA HIS A 295 8.64 -0.83 9.17
C HIS A 295 7.42 -1.30 8.36
N ASN A 296 6.24 -1.51 8.97
CA ASN A 296 5.02 -1.91 8.25
C ASN A 296 5.20 -3.11 7.29
N LEU A 297 5.37 -4.31 7.83
CA LEU A 297 5.32 -5.55 7.06
C LEU A 297 3.91 -6.12 7.13
N ALA A 298 3.37 -6.58 6.02
CA ALA A 298 2.12 -7.34 5.99
C ALA A 298 2.09 -8.28 4.80
N VAL A 299 1.17 -9.25 4.77
CA VAL A 299 1.03 -10.14 3.61
C VAL A 299 0.48 -9.40 2.41
N PHE A 300 -0.61 -8.65 2.58
CA PHE A 300 -1.32 -8.02 1.45
C PHE A 300 -0.88 -6.58 1.22
N VAL A 301 -1.10 -5.69 2.18
CA VAL A 301 -0.76 -4.26 2.05
C VAL A 301 0.21 -3.85 3.15
N GLY A 302 1.47 -3.58 2.80
CA GLY A 302 2.50 -3.22 3.76
C GLY A 302 2.05 -2.07 4.64
N TYR A 303 1.63 -0.96 4.03
CA TYR A 303 1.03 0.18 4.73
C TYR A 303 -0.09 0.82 3.92
N ASP A 304 -1.25 0.90 4.54
CA ASP A 304 -2.39 1.73 4.13
C ASP A 304 -2.27 3.10 4.80
N GLY A 305 -1.70 4.03 4.04
CA GLY A 305 -1.51 5.43 4.34
C GLY A 305 -2.67 6.32 3.90
N THR A 306 -3.81 5.74 3.53
CA THR A 306 -4.92 6.49 2.95
C THR A 306 -5.71 7.24 4.01
N THR A 307 -6.45 8.25 3.56
CA THR A 307 -7.43 8.97 4.38
C THR A 307 -8.84 8.41 4.24
N LEU A 308 -9.02 7.44 3.33
CA LEU A 308 -10.30 6.80 3.06
C LEU A 308 -10.51 5.65 4.06
N MET A 309 -11.74 5.54 4.58
CA MET A 309 -12.11 4.37 5.37
C MET A 309 -12.29 3.18 4.43
N GLY A 310 -11.65 2.05 4.75
CA GLY A 310 -11.77 0.84 3.95
C GLY A 310 -11.09 0.96 2.58
N ALA A 311 -9.96 1.67 2.48
CA ALA A 311 -9.21 1.72 1.22
C ALA A 311 -8.59 0.37 0.86
N SER A 312 -8.25 -0.45 1.85
CA SER A 312 -7.85 -1.85 1.67
C SER A 312 -9.02 -2.79 2.01
N ASN A 313 -9.55 -3.51 1.02
CA ASN A 313 -10.67 -4.44 1.18
C ASN A 313 -10.27 -5.88 0.88
N PHE A 314 -10.78 -6.83 1.66
CA PHE A 314 -10.44 -8.25 1.56
C PHE A 314 -11.70 -9.12 1.54
N GLU A 315 -11.87 -9.89 0.48
CA GLU A 315 -12.93 -10.90 0.34
C GLU A 315 -12.28 -12.27 0.07
N ASN A 316 -12.56 -13.25 0.93
CA ASN A 316 -12.06 -14.63 0.79
C ASN A 316 -10.53 -14.72 0.57
N CYS A 317 -9.77 -13.87 1.27
CA CYS A 317 -8.32 -13.81 1.20
C CYS A 317 -7.68 -14.65 2.31
N ASN A 318 -6.58 -15.33 1.98
CA ASN A 318 -5.95 -16.28 2.89
C ASN A 318 -4.42 -16.14 2.97
N ALA A 319 -3.87 -16.28 4.18
CA ALA A 319 -2.42 -16.20 4.42
C ALA A 319 -1.92 -17.32 5.35
N PHE A 320 -1.06 -18.20 4.85
CA PHE A 320 -0.51 -19.33 5.59
C PHE A 320 1.02 -19.38 5.50
N ASP A 321 1.63 -19.89 6.57
CA ASP A 321 3.07 -20.18 6.66
C ASP A 321 3.96 -18.97 6.28
N VAL A 322 3.63 -17.80 6.85
CA VAL A 322 4.37 -16.55 6.60
C VAL A 322 5.25 -16.19 7.79
N THR A 323 6.53 -15.91 7.52
CA THR A 323 7.46 -15.31 8.47
C THR A 323 7.74 -13.86 8.09
N MET A 324 7.57 -12.92 9.03
CA MET A 324 7.94 -11.52 8.86
C MET A 324 9.03 -11.13 9.84
N GLU A 325 10.20 -10.77 9.32
CA GLU A 325 11.37 -10.39 10.09
C GLU A 325 11.51 -8.85 10.08
N PHE A 326 11.20 -8.20 11.20
CA PHE A 326 11.16 -6.74 11.32
C PHE A 326 12.26 -6.21 12.24
N SER A 327 12.67 -4.95 12.05
CA SER A 327 13.77 -4.32 12.81
C SER A 327 13.46 -2.88 13.24
N TYR A 328 12.70 -2.69 14.32
CA TYR A 328 12.19 -1.35 14.71
C TYR A 328 13.26 -0.35 15.23
N CYS A 329 14.39 -0.80 15.83
CA CYS A 329 15.37 0.07 16.50
C CYS A 329 16.39 0.78 15.59
N GLN A 330 16.42 0.51 14.28
CA GLN A 330 17.50 1.02 13.42
C GLN A 330 17.36 2.49 13.01
N SER A 331 16.29 3.19 13.40
CA SER A 331 16.15 4.64 13.17
C SER A 331 15.87 5.38 14.49
N SER A 332 16.70 6.39 14.79
CA SER A 332 16.50 7.29 15.94
C SER A 332 15.21 8.13 15.86
N SER A 333 14.56 8.16 14.69
CA SER A 333 13.34 8.93 14.42
C SER A 333 12.06 8.21 14.82
N TYR A 334 12.08 6.88 14.94
CA TYR A 334 10.90 6.08 15.26
C TYR A 334 10.86 5.75 16.75
N THR A 335 9.99 6.45 17.49
CA THR A 335 9.79 6.16 18.91
C THR A 335 8.97 4.90 19.09
N LEU A 336 9.40 4.04 20.03
CA LEU A 336 8.78 2.81 20.55
C LEU A 336 7.31 2.91 21.00
N LYS A 337 6.63 4.04 20.83
CA LYS A 337 5.30 4.29 21.38
C LYS A 337 4.20 3.39 20.82
N LYS A 338 4.42 2.64 19.73
CA LYS A 338 3.35 1.86 19.09
C LYS A 338 3.89 0.62 18.32
N PRO A 339 4.23 -0.49 18.99
CA PRO A 339 4.60 -1.75 18.33
C PRO A 339 3.62 -2.30 17.29
N PHE A 340 2.32 -2.00 17.41
CA PHE A 340 1.27 -2.38 16.44
C PHE A 340 1.46 -1.75 15.05
N CYS A 341 2.43 -0.83 14.92
CA CYS A 341 2.76 -0.15 13.68
C CYS A 341 3.62 -0.98 12.74
N PHE A 342 4.25 -2.08 13.19
CA PHE A 342 5.37 -2.65 12.45
C PHE A 342 5.01 -3.89 11.64
N VAL A 343 4.02 -4.67 12.08
CA VAL A 343 3.63 -5.92 11.43
C VAL A 343 2.12 -6.14 11.56
N SER A 344 1.52 -6.72 10.52
CA SER A 344 0.14 -7.22 10.53
C SER A 344 0.03 -8.40 9.56
N VAL A 345 -1.05 -9.17 9.65
CA VAL A 345 -1.33 -10.21 8.65
C VAL A 345 -1.81 -9.56 7.35
N PHE A 346 -2.85 -8.76 7.41
CA PHE A 346 -3.51 -8.23 6.21
C PHE A 346 -2.91 -6.89 5.79
N TYR A 347 -2.95 -5.89 6.68
CA TYR A 347 -2.39 -4.58 6.40
C TYR A 347 -2.05 -3.79 7.66
N ASN A 348 -1.18 -2.80 7.55
CA ASN A 348 -0.95 -1.80 8.61
C ASN A 348 -1.68 -0.50 8.24
N SER A 349 -2.34 0.18 9.20
CA SER A 349 -3.12 1.39 8.92
C SER A 349 -2.53 2.67 9.53
N THR A 350 -2.94 3.84 9.03
CA THR A 350 -2.65 5.16 9.63
C THR A 350 -3.17 5.34 11.06
N GLN A 351 -4.17 4.55 11.45
CA GLN A 351 -4.76 4.57 12.80
C GLN A 351 -3.96 3.71 13.78
N TRP A 352 -3.05 2.87 13.27
CA TRP A 352 -2.17 2.02 14.07
C TRP A 352 -2.96 1.08 15.00
N THR A 353 -4.09 0.58 14.50
CA THR A 353 -4.98 -0.36 15.18
C THR A 353 -4.74 -1.77 14.66
N ASP A 354 -4.87 -2.77 15.53
CA ASP A 354 -4.97 -4.16 15.10
C ASP A 354 -6.29 -4.34 14.32
N ASN A 355 -6.18 -4.91 13.12
CA ASN A 355 -7.29 -5.16 12.19
C ASN A 355 -7.45 -6.65 11.88
N ILE A 356 -6.65 -7.52 12.49
CA ILE A 356 -6.56 -8.94 12.09
C ILE A 356 -7.89 -9.64 12.36
N ASP A 357 -8.52 -9.41 13.52
CA ASP A 357 -9.79 -10.06 13.87
C ASP A 357 -10.96 -9.54 13.03
N GLU A 358 -11.06 -8.22 12.81
CA GLU A 358 -12.11 -7.63 11.97
C GLU A 358 -12.05 -8.20 10.54
N VAL A 359 -10.85 -8.26 9.96
CA VAL A 359 -10.67 -8.81 8.61
C VAL A 359 -10.95 -10.32 8.59
N ALA A 360 -10.58 -11.07 9.63
CA ALA A 360 -10.87 -12.50 9.72
C ALA A 360 -12.38 -12.79 9.89
N GLU A 361 -13.08 -12.00 10.72
CA GLU A 361 -14.53 -12.08 10.92
C GLU A 361 -15.32 -11.78 9.62
N ALA A 362 -14.75 -10.98 8.72
CA ALA A 362 -15.28 -10.75 7.38
C ALA A 362 -15.14 -11.96 6.42
N GLY A 363 -14.60 -13.10 6.88
CA GLY A 363 -14.51 -14.35 6.12
C GLY A 363 -13.13 -14.63 5.51
N ASN A 364 -12.12 -13.84 5.85
CA ASN A 364 -10.72 -14.08 5.48
C ASN A 364 -10.05 -15.01 6.49
N THR A 365 -9.00 -15.75 6.10
CA THR A 365 -8.33 -16.68 7.02
C THR A 365 -6.82 -16.51 7.04
N TYR A 366 -6.21 -16.89 8.17
CA TYR A 366 -4.77 -16.95 8.26
C TYR A 366 -4.31 -18.05 9.23
N GLY A 367 -3.07 -18.52 9.10
CA GLY A 367 -2.52 -19.53 9.98
C GLY A 367 -1.01 -19.64 9.90
N ASN A 368 -0.38 -20.11 10.98
CA ASN A 368 1.07 -20.25 11.09
C ASN A 368 1.84 -18.96 10.70
N ILE A 369 1.39 -17.82 11.25
CA ILE A 369 2.05 -16.53 11.04
C ILE A 369 3.07 -16.29 12.14
N THR A 370 4.29 -15.96 11.74
CA THR A 370 5.41 -15.70 12.64
C THR A 370 5.96 -14.29 12.43
N PHE A 371 6.10 -13.53 13.50
CA PHE A 371 6.77 -12.23 13.51
C PHE A 371 8.08 -12.34 14.30
N LYS A 372 9.19 -11.97 13.68
CA LYS A 372 10.52 -12.06 14.28
C LYS A 372 11.15 -10.68 14.41
N ASP A 373 11.39 -10.25 15.64
CA ASP A 373 12.17 -9.04 15.89
C ASP A 373 13.66 -9.37 15.77
N ASN A 374 14.32 -8.78 14.79
CA ASN A 374 15.73 -9.01 14.53
C ASN A 374 16.68 -8.49 15.60
N ILE A 375 16.28 -7.49 16.37
CA ILE A 375 17.14 -6.89 17.38
C ILE A 375 17.14 -7.75 18.64
N SER A 376 15.96 -8.16 19.11
CA SER A 376 15.84 -9.02 20.27
C SER A 376 16.03 -10.51 19.95
N GLY A 377 15.81 -10.92 18.70
CA GLY A 377 15.74 -12.33 18.31
C GLY A 377 14.45 -13.03 18.77
N THR A 378 13.46 -12.26 19.23
CA THR A 378 12.20 -12.81 19.75
C THR A 378 11.28 -13.22 18.61
N THR A 379 10.59 -14.32 18.81
CA THR A 379 9.54 -14.82 17.93
C THR A 379 8.18 -14.57 18.56
N LEU A 380 7.28 -14.01 17.77
CA LEU A 380 5.93 -13.59 18.16
C LEU A 380 4.94 -14.13 17.14
N THR A 381 3.68 -14.12 17.52
CA THR A 381 2.52 -14.50 16.72
C THR A 381 1.48 -13.39 16.77
N PRO A 382 0.44 -13.41 15.90
CA PRO A 382 -0.68 -12.48 16.00
C PRO A 382 -1.29 -12.36 17.41
N ASP A 383 -1.38 -13.47 18.16
CA ASP A 383 -1.91 -13.47 19.54
C ASP A 383 -1.06 -12.67 20.53
N ASN A 384 0.26 -12.67 20.37
CA ASN A 384 1.12 -11.88 21.24
C ASN A 384 0.83 -10.38 21.07
N PHE A 385 0.52 -9.93 19.85
CA PHE A 385 0.16 -8.53 19.58
C PHE A 385 -1.22 -8.16 20.11
N ARG A 386 -2.23 -9.03 20.00
CA ARG A 386 -3.59 -8.81 20.53
C ARG A 386 -3.63 -8.49 22.03
N SER A 387 -2.69 -9.06 22.79
CA SER A 387 -2.64 -8.93 24.25
C SER A 387 -2.09 -7.59 24.74
N TRP A 388 -1.53 -6.77 23.85
CA TRP A 388 -0.90 -5.52 24.22
C TRP A 388 -1.93 -4.39 24.23
N SER A 389 -2.12 -3.78 25.40
CA SER A 389 -2.72 -2.45 25.52
C SER A 389 -1.63 -1.44 25.82
N GLU A 390 -1.85 -0.15 25.51
CA GLU A 390 -0.88 0.90 25.87
C GLU A 390 -0.59 0.91 27.39
N ASP A 391 -1.53 0.45 28.21
CA ASP A 391 -1.41 0.36 29.67
C ASP A 391 -0.76 -0.96 30.16
N SER A 392 -0.51 -1.93 29.27
CA SER A 392 0.06 -3.21 29.64
C SER A 392 1.52 -3.09 30.10
N GLU A 393 1.92 -3.86 31.11
CA GLU A 393 3.30 -3.88 31.62
C GLU A 393 4.31 -4.25 30.52
N ASP A 394 3.92 -5.14 29.59
CA ASP A 394 4.75 -5.59 28.47
C ASP A 394 4.98 -4.47 27.46
N PHE A 395 3.93 -3.72 27.12
CA PHE A 395 4.06 -2.52 26.29
C PHE A 395 4.92 -1.44 26.96
N GLN A 396 4.76 -1.21 28.27
CA GLN A 396 5.56 -0.23 28.99
C GLN A 396 7.02 -0.67 29.16
N ALA A 397 7.29 -1.97 29.33
CA ALA A 397 8.63 -2.52 29.33
C ALA A 397 9.30 -2.35 27.96
N TYR A 398 8.61 -2.76 26.89
CA TYR A 398 9.03 -2.57 25.51
C TYR A 398 9.34 -1.10 25.19
N LYS A 399 8.43 -0.19 25.59
CA LYS A 399 8.55 1.26 25.38
C LYS A 399 9.79 1.88 26.03
N ASN A 400 10.26 1.34 27.14
CA ASN A 400 11.38 1.88 27.91
C ASN A 400 12.76 1.35 27.44
N GLY A 401 12.85 0.85 26.21
CA GLY A 401 14.12 0.41 25.60
C GLY A 401 14.61 -0.94 26.12
N LYS A 402 13.77 -1.66 26.87
CA LYS A 402 13.97 -3.07 27.14
C LYS A 402 13.40 -3.82 25.94
N GLY A 403 14.26 -4.26 25.02
CA GLY A 403 13.80 -5.13 23.93
C GLY A 403 13.07 -6.37 24.47
N PHE A 404 12.39 -7.12 23.60
CA PHE A 404 11.59 -8.29 24.00
C PHE A 404 12.29 -9.35 24.87
N LYS A 405 13.63 -9.34 24.96
CA LYS A 405 14.42 -10.21 25.86
C LYS A 405 14.08 -10.05 27.35
N ASP A 406 13.43 -8.95 27.74
CA ASP A 406 13.06 -8.68 29.12
C ASP A 406 11.58 -8.98 29.44
N ILE A 407 10.81 -9.50 28.47
CA ILE A 407 9.44 -9.99 28.68
C ILE A 407 9.51 -11.45 29.15
N PRO A 408 8.93 -11.80 30.32
CA PRO A 408 9.06 -13.14 30.90
C PRO A 408 8.64 -14.28 29.95
N GLU A 409 9.51 -15.30 29.82
CA GLU A 409 9.31 -16.49 28.96
C GLU A 409 8.00 -17.25 29.22
N ASN A 410 7.35 -17.06 30.37
CA ASN A 410 6.08 -17.72 30.69
C ASN A 410 4.85 -17.04 30.08
N ARG A 411 5.04 -15.98 29.29
CA ARG A 411 3.99 -15.25 28.54
C ARG A 411 4.36 -14.94 27.08
N GLN A 412 5.49 -15.48 26.60
CA GLN A 412 5.80 -15.59 25.17
C GLN A 412 5.02 -16.76 24.58
#